data_AF-A0A6L3VQE3-F1
#
_entry.id   AF-A0A6L3VQE3-F1
#
_cell.length_a   1.000
_cell.length_b   1.000
_cell.length_c   1.000
_cell.angle_alpha   90.00
_cell.angle_beta   90.00
_cell.angle_gamma   90.00
#
_symmetry.space_group_name_H-M   'P 1'
#
loop_
_entity.id
_entity.type
_entity.pdbx_description
1 polymer ?
#
loop_
_entity_poly.entity_id
_entity_poly.type
_entity_poly.pdbx_seq_one_letter_code
_entity_poly.pdbx_strand_id
1 'polypeptide(L)'
;MTLALSRKSTVPVTVNVQSITSGAAPVIAQVARRVVVPAGATSASFEVPLAGDTAVAAAAQSYQVVASAPENAEIGDGFARLVVTDDDAA
;
A
#
# COMPACT_ATOMS: atom_id res chain seq x y z
N MET A 1 -4.17 0.70 -4.46
CA MET A 1 -4.47 0.35 -3.05
C MET A 1 -5.51 1.30 -2.49
N THR A 2 -6.30 0.82 -1.54
CA THR A 2 -7.42 1.60 -0.97
C THR A 2 -7.28 1.64 0.54
N LEU A 3 -7.32 2.85 1.10
CA LEU A 3 -7.51 3.10 2.52
C LEU A 3 -9.00 3.31 2.76
N ALA A 4 -9.58 2.61 3.74
CA ALA A 4 -11.00 2.67 4.04
C ALA A 4 -11.26 3.04 5.50
N LEU A 5 -12.35 3.78 5.74
CA LEU A 5 -12.89 4.09 7.04
C LEU A 5 -14.15 3.26 7.28
N SER A 6 -14.34 2.78 8.51
CA SER A 6 -15.56 2.07 8.92
C SER A 6 -16.80 2.97 8.94
N ARG A 7 -16.62 4.29 9.00
CA ARG A 7 -17.67 5.31 8.94
C ARG A 7 -17.14 6.61 8.35
N LYS A 8 -18.04 7.50 7.93
CA LYS A 8 -17.68 8.86 7.51
C LYS A 8 -17.11 9.64 8.70
N SER A 9 -16.05 10.41 8.43
CA SER A 9 -15.55 11.44 9.34
C SER A 9 -16.05 12.82 8.92
N THR A 10 -16.32 13.70 9.87
CA THR A 10 -16.67 15.11 9.61
C THR A 10 -15.44 15.99 9.37
N VAL A 11 -14.25 15.47 9.69
CA VAL A 11 -12.94 16.09 9.45
C VAL A 11 -12.07 15.19 8.56
N PRO A 12 -11.08 15.73 7.83
CA PRO A 12 -10.14 14.90 7.09
C PRO A 12 -9.42 13.91 8.01
N VAL A 13 -9.25 12.68 7.53
CA VAL A 13 -8.42 11.66 8.18
C VAL A 13 -7.12 11.54 7.41
N THR A 14 -5.99 11.63 8.11
CA THR A 14 -4.67 11.43 7.49
C THR A 14 -4.00 10.20 8.05
N VAL A 15 -3.38 9.41 7.18
CA VAL A 15 -2.67 8.18 7.56
C VAL A 15 -1.38 8.12 6.76
N ASN A 16 -0.27 7.79 7.42
CA ASN A 16 0.97 7.51 6.72
C ASN A 16 0.94 6.07 6.20
N VAL A 17 1.34 5.86 4.95
CA VAL A 17 1.47 4.54 4.34
C VAL A 17 2.91 4.31 3.92
N GLN A 18 3.43 3.13 4.22
CA GLN A 18 4.78 2.73 3.86
C GLN A 18 4.81 1.31 3.31
N SER A 19 5.49 1.08 2.18
CA SER A 19 5.77 -0.27 1.70
C SER A 19 7.05 -0.82 2.34
N ILE A 20 7.04 -2.11 2.65
CA ILE A 20 8.19 -2.86 3.13
C ILE A 20 8.69 -3.71 1.96
N THR A 21 9.85 -3.34 1.43
CA THR A 21 10.53 -4.00 0.32
C THR A 21 11.78 -4.71 0.84
N SER A 22 11.60 -5.90 1.41
CA SER A 22 12.70 -6.79 1.80
C SER A 22 13.01 -7.77 0.66
N GLY A 23 14.29 -8.14 0.51
CA GLY A 23 14.75 -9.08 -0.53
C GLY A 23 15.74 -8.46 -1.51
N ALA A 24 16.35 -9.30 -2.33
CA ALA A 24 17.20 -8.86 -3.43
C ALA A 24 16.30 -8.42 -4.60
N ALA A 25 16.61 -7.27 -5.21
CA ALA A 25 15.91 -6.72 -6.37
C ALA A 25 14.37 -6.68 -6.23
N PRO A 26 13.81 -5.87 -5.30
CA PRO A 26 12.37 -5.74 -5.18
C PRO A 26 11.76 -5.17 -6.46
N VAL A 27 10.69 -5.81 -6.96
CA VAL A 27 9.95 -5.39 -8.17
C VAL A 27 8.83 -4.40 -7.86
N ILE A 28 8.79 -3.82 -6.66
CA ILE A 28 7.91 -2.68 -6.35
C ILE A 28 8.76 -1.47 -5.94
N ALA A 29 8.30 -0.28 -6.29
CA ALA A 29 8.91 0.94 -5.79
C ALA A 29 8.60 1.13 -4.30
N GLN A 30 9.58 1.64 -3.55
CA GLN A 30 9.37 1.99 -2.15
C GLN A 30 8.39 3.18 -2.06
N VAL A 31 7.28 2.97 -1.37
CA VAL A 31 6.28 4.00 -1.06
C VAL A 31 6.46 4.43 0.39
N ALA A 32 6.50 5.74 0.62
CA ALA A 32 6.36 6.36 1.93
C ALA A 32 5.66 7.71 1.75
N ARG A 33 4.36 7.79 2.08
CA ARG A 33 3.60 9.04 1.94
C ARG A 33 2.43 9.14 2.89
N ARG A 34 1.93 10.37 3.05
CA ARG A 34 0.67 10.66 3.73
C ARG A 34 -0.50 10.53 2.74
N VAL A 35 -1.51 9.76 3.12
CA VAL A 35 -2.78 9.63 2.40
C VAL A 35 -3.86 10.37 3.19
N VAL A 36 -4.68 11.15 2.49
CA VAL A 36 -5.77 11.93 3.08
C VAL A 36 -7.09 11.34 2.60
N VAL A 37 -7.95 10.93 3.54
CA VAL A 37 -9.37 10.67 3.28
C VAL A 37 -10.11 11.98 3.55
N PRO A 38 -10.71 12.63 2.53
CA PRO A 38 -11.43 13.88 2.71
C PRO A 38 -12.59 13.74 3.69
N ALA A 39 -12.97 14.83 4.36
CA ALA A 39 -14.18 14.88 5.17
C ALA A 39 -15.40 14.43 4.36
N GLY A 40 -16.26 13.62 4.97
CA GLY A 40 -17.45 13.04 4.34
C GLY A 40 -17.20 11.84 3.41
N ALA A 41 -15.94 11.56 3.05
CA ALA A 41 -15.56 10.35 2.34
C ALA A 41 -15.29 9.19 3.32
N THR A 42 -15.32 7.97 2.80
CA THR A 42 -14.98 6.75 3.54
C THR A 42 -13.75 6.05 2.97
N SER A 43 -13.14 6.59 1.91
CA SER A 43 -11.96 5.99 1.33
C SER A 43 -11.09 6.99 0.57
N ALA A 44 -9.83 6.61 0.40
CA ALA A 44 -8.88 7.25 -0.49
C ALA A 44 -8.00 6.19 -1.15
N SER A 45 -7.64 6.42 -2.41
CA SER A 45 -6.77 5.52 -3.17
C SER A 45 -5.33 6.02 -3.19
N PHE A 46 -4.41 5.07 -3.32
CA PHE A 46 -2.98 5.34 -3.42
C PHE A 46 -2.31 4.23 -4.25
N GLU A 47 -1.25 4.58 -4.98
CA GLU A 47 -0.56 3.66 -5.89
C GLU A 47 0.76 3.13 -5.32
N VAL A 48 1.01 1.84 -5.54
CA VAL A 48 2.33 1.22 -5.29
C VAL A 48 2.86 0.84 -6.67
N PRO A 49 3.82 1.60 -7.23
CA PRO A 49 4.33 1.30 -8.56
C PRO A 49 5.03 -0.05 -8.59
N LEU A 50 4.79 -0.80 -9.67
CA LEU A 50 5.55 -2.01 -10.00
C LEU A 50 6.74 -1.60 -10.87
N ALA A 51 7.93 -2.07 -10.51
CA ALA A 51 9.13 -2.00 -11.33
C ALA A 51 9.24 -3.34 -12.07
N GLY A 52 8.60 -3.41 -13.24
CA GLY A 52 8.72 -4.59 -14.11
C GLY A 52 10.12 -4.71 -14.70
N ASP A 53 10.53 -5.94 -14.97
CA ASP A 53 11.75 -6.25 -15.71
C ASP A 53 11.43 -7.33 -16.76
N THR A 54 12.48 -7.99 -17.29
CA THR A 54 12.34 -9.08 -18.26
C THR A 54 13.03 -10.36 -17.77
N ALA A 55 13.27 -10.46 -16.46
CA ALA A 55 13.98 -11.54 -15.83
C ALA A 55 12.98 -12.51 -15.19
N VAL A 56 12.86 -13.70 -15.79
CA VAL A 56 11.97 -14.76 -15.31
C VAL A 56 12.19 -15.05 -13.83
N ALA A 57 11.14 -14.86 -13.03
CA ALA A 57 11.17 -15.09 -11.60
C ALA A 57 10.69 -16.51 -11.25
N ALA A 58 11.53 -17.29 -10.57
CA ALA A 58 11.22 -18.66 -10.18
C ALA A 58 10.11 -18.77 -9.10
N ALA A 59 9.76 -17.67 -8.43
CA ALA A 59 8.74 -17.64 -7.39
C ALA A 59 8.09 -16.24 -7.27
N ALA A 60 6.85 -16.22 -6.78
CA ALA A 60 6.15 -14.98 -6.47
C ALA A 60 6.83 -14.21 -5.33
N GLN A 61 6.87 -12.88 -5.46
CA GLN A 61 7.44 -11.99 -4.45
C GLN A 61 6.32 -11.40 -3.57
N SER A 62 6.53 -11.40 -2.25
CA SER A 62 5.55 -10.92 -1.27
C SER A 62 6.05 -9.67 -0.56
N TYR A 63 5.23 -8.62 -0.55
CA TYR A 63 5.52 -7.35 0.13
C TYR A 63 4.40 -6.99 1.09
N GLN A 64 4.69 -6.06 2.00
CA GLN A 64 3.70 -5.51 2.91
C GLN A 64 3.59 -4.00 2.70
N VAL A 65 2.40 -3.46 2.88
CA VAL A 65 2.18 -2.02 3.04
C VAL A 65 1.54 -1.80 4.39
N VAL A 66 2.19 -0.99 5.22
CA VAL A 66 1.76 -0.68 6.58
C VAL A 66 1.18 0.72 6.66
N ALA A 67 0.12 0.86 7.45
CA ALA A 67 -0.47 2.12 7.85
C ALA A 67 0.07 2.53 9.23
N SER A 68 0.37 3.80 9.42
CA SER A 68 0.88 4.33 10.69
C SER A 68 0.45 5.78 10.92
N ALA A 69 0.60 6.23 12.18
CA ALA A 69 0.31 7.60 12.63
C ALA A 69 -1.02 8.17 12.08
N PRO A 70 -2.16 7.53 12.39
CA PRO A 70 -3.46 8.05 11.99
C PRO A 70 -3.78 9.32 12.77
N GLU A 71 -4.42 10.29 12.10
CA GLU A 71 -5.02 11.46 12.76
C GLU A 71 -6.54 11.42 12.54
N ASN A 72 -7.32 11.71 13.59
CA ASN A 72 -8.78 11.66 13.60
C ASN A 72 -9.40 10.27 13.34
N ALA A 73 -8.61 9.21 13.43
CA ALA A 73 -9.04 7.83 13.31
C ALA A 73 -8.13 6.90 14.13
N GLU A 74 -8.58 5.66 14.32
CA GLU A 74 -7.77 4.58 14.87
C GLU A 74 -7.52 3.55 13.76
N ILE A 75 -6.35 2.89 13.80
CA ILE A 75 -6.02 1.82 12.88
C ILE A 75 -6.71 0.53 13.35
N GLY A 76 -7.59 -0.02 12.51
CA GLY A 76 -8.09 -1.39 12.64
C GLY A 76 -7.14 -2.36 11.95
N ASP A 77 -7.24 -2.44 10.61
CA ASP A 77 -6.31 -3.21 9.79
C ASP A 77 -5.06 -2.37 9.45
N GLY A 78 -3.95 -2.67 10.12
CA GLY A 78 -2.71 -1.88 10.01
C GLY A 78 -1.80 -2.22 8.84
N PHE A 79 -2.11 -3.28 8.07
CA PHE A 79 -1.29 -3.66 6.92
C PHE A 79 -2.08 -4.38 5.83
N ALA A 80 -1.55 -4.32 4.61
CA ALA A 80 -1.99 -5.10 3.47
C ALA A 80 -0.81 -5.90 2.89
N ARG A 81 -1.10 -7.10 2.37
CA ARG A 81 -0.10 -7.93 1.67
C ARG A 81 -0.24 -7.72 0.17
N LEU A 82 0.89 -7.53 -0.50
CA LEU A 82 1.01 -7.53 -1.96
C LEU A 82 1.72 -8.81 -2.37
N VAL A 83 1.21 -9.47 -3.39
CA VAL A 83 1.87 -10.61 -4.02
C VAL A 83 2.04 -10.26 -5.50
N VAL A 84 3.28 -10.30 -5.97
CA VAL A 84 3.63 -10.09 -7.37
C VAL A 84 4.00 -11.44 -7.97
N THR A 85 3.32 -11.80 -9.04
CA THR A 85 3.60 -12.98 -9.85
C THR A 85 4.31 -12.57 -11.12
N ASP A 86 5.20 -13.43 -11.60
CA ASP A 86 5.93 -13.24 -12.85
C ASP A 86 5.01 -13.31 -14.07
N ASP A 87 5.21 -12.42 -15.03
CA ASP A 87 4.52 -12.40 -16.32
C ASP A 87 5.48 -12.59 -17.52
N ASP A 88 6.76 -12.81 -17.26
CA ASP A 88 7.76 -13.10 -18.29
C ASP A 88 7.64 -14.53 -18.85
N ALA A 89 7.97 -14.67 -20.13
CA ALA A 89 8.00 -15.96 -20.80
C ALA A 89 9.30 -16.72 -20.44
N ALA A 90 9.15 -17.99 -20.04
CA ALA A 90 10.25 -18.92 -19.79
C ALA A 90 11.00 -19.35 -21.05
#